data_AF-A0A645IY83-F1
#
_entry.id   AF-A0A645IY83-F1
#
_cell.length_a   1.000
_cell.length_b   1.000
_cell.length_c   1.000
_cell.angle_alpha   90.00
_cell.angle_beta   90.00
_cell.angle_gamma   90.00
#
_symmetry.space_group_name_H-M   'P 1'
#
loop_
_entity.id
_entity.type
_entity.pdbx_description
1 polymer ?
#
loop_
_entity_poly.entity_id
_entity_poly.type
_entity_poly.pdbx_seq_one_letter_code
_entity_poly.pdbx_strand_id
1 'polypeptide(L)' 'MDREKLLTYILDAYPYPIVFVDCDHIIRFMNKQAEYHYYQERGYDSLIGQSIFGCHNNQS' A
#
# COMPACT_ATOMS: atom_id res chain seq x y z
N MET A 1 22.90 1.08 8.41
CA MET A 1 21.51 1.24 7.95
C MET A 1 21.07 -0.09 7.38
N ASP A 2 19.93 -0.62 7.82
CA ASP A 2 19.40 -1.89 7.34
C ASP A 2 19.05 -1.78 5.85
N ARG A 3 19.34 -2.82 5.06
CA ARG A 3 19.09 -2.85 3.61
C ARG A 3 17.62 -2.65 3.30
N GLU A 4 16.73 -3.23 4.11
CA GLU A 4 15.28 -3.08 3.93
C GLU A 4 14.84 -1.62 4.11
N LYS A 5 15.35 -0.93 5.15
CA LYS A 5 15.05 0.49 5.37
C LYS A 5 15.49 1.37 4.21
N LEU A 6 16.66 1.11 3.63
CA LEU A 6 17.13 1.86 2.45
C LEU A 6 16.19 1.68 1.27
N LEU A 7 15.74 0.44 1.00
CA LEU A 7 14.79 0.16 -0.07
C LEU A 7 13.44 0.83 0.17
N THR A 8 12.93 0.82 1.40
CA THR A 8 11.71 1.55 1.76
C THR A 8 11.86 3.05 1.48
N TYR A 9 12.98 3.67 1.86
CA TYR A 9 13.19 5.09 1.58
C TYR A 9 13.25 5.44 0.09
N ILE A 10 13.77 4.53 -0.74
CA ILE A 10 13.74 4.71 -2.19
C ILE A 10 12.27 4.68 -2.68
N LEU A 11 11.46 3.74 -2.19
CA LEU A 11 10.05 3.63 -2.57
C LEU A 11 9.20 4.81 -2.05
N ASP A 12 9.52 5.34 -0.88
CA ASP A 12 8.86 6.52 -0.29
C ASP A 12 9.20 7.83 -1.00
N ALA A 13 10.32 7.88 -1.72
CA ALA A 13 10.73 9.06 -2.48
C ALA A 13 9.92 9.25 -3.78
N TYR A 14 9.20 8.21 -4.26
CA TYR A 14 8.34 8.35 -5.42
C TYR A 14 7.12 9.22 -5.09
N PRO A 15 6.72 10.15 -5.97
CA PRO A 15 5.64 11.09 -5.71
C PRO A 15 4.24 10.49 -5.90
N TYR A 16 4.13 9.19 -6.19
CA TYR A 16 2.87 8.51 -6.44
C TYR A 16 2.68 7.30 -5.50
N PRO A 17 1.42 6.93 -5.20
CA PRO A 17 1.10 5.73 -4.44
C PRO A 17 1.65 4.45 -5.08
N ILE A 18 2.32 3.63 -4.27
CA ILE A 18 2.81 2.29 -4.67
C ILE A 18 2.26 1.28 -3.67
N VAL A 19 1.59 0.24 -4.19
CA VAL A 19 1.08 -0.90 -3.43
C VAL A 19 1.65 -2.19 -4.02
N PHE A 20 2.20 -3.05 -3.18
CA PHE A 20 2.61 -4.39 -3.57
C PHE A 20 1.63 -5.42 -3.02
N VAL A 21 1.18 -6.30 -3.92
CA VAL A 21 0.22 -7.37 -3.65
C VAL A 21 0.85 -8.68 -4.10
N ASP A 22 0.71 -9.72 -3.29
CA ASP A 22 1.23 -11.05 -3.62
C ASP A 22 0.28 -11.85 -4.53
N CYS A 23 0.66 -13.08 -4.86
CA CYS A 23 -0.13 -13.97 -5.72
C CYS A 23 -1.47 -14.40 -5.09
N ASP A 24 -1.61 -14.31 -3.76
CA ASP A 24 -2.85 -14.58 -3.04
C ASP A 24 -3.74 -13.32 -2.96
N HIS A 25 -3.36 -12.26 -3.68
CA HIS A 25 -4.06 -10.97 -3.72
C HIS A 25 -4.07 -10.26 -2.37
N ILE A 26 -3.10 -10.55 -1.50
CA ILE A 26 -2.94 -9.92 -0.19
C ILE A 26 -1.97 -8.74 -0.31
N ILE A 27 -2.38 -7.58 0.23
CA ILE A 27 -1.55 -6.38 0.27
C ILE A 27 -0.41 -6.60 1.27
N ARG A 28 0.84 -6.54 0.80
CA ARG A 28 2.03 -6.79 1.62
C ARG A 28 2.84 -5.54 1.93
N PHE A 29 2.73 -4.51 1.10
CA PHE A 29 3.47 -3.27 1.29
C PHE A 29 2.74 -2.09 0.65
N MET A 30 2.89 -0.93 1.29
CA MET A 30 2.44 0.37 0.81
C MET A 30 3.57 1.37 1.06
N ASN A 31 3.90 2.20 0.07
CA ASN A 31 4.80 3.33 0.34
C ASN A 31 4.06 4.45 1.08
N LYS A 32 4.80 5.43 1.60
CA LYS A 32 4.23 6.59 2.32
C LYS A 32 3.11 7.29 1.56
N GLN A 33 3.24 7.44 0.23
CA GLN A 33 2.21 8.10 -0.58
C GLN A 33 0.93 7.26 -0.66
N ALA A 34 1.04 5.93 -0.75
CA ALA A 34 -0.11 5.04 -0.70
C ALA A 34 -0.77 5.07 0.68
N GLU A 35 0.00 5.00 1.77
CA GLU A 35 -0.57 5.11 3.12
C GLU A 35 -1.33 6.42 3.31
N TYR A 36 -0.76 7.55 2.87
CA TYR A 36 -1.44 8.83 2.92
C TYR A 36 -2.74 8.82 2.08
N HIS A 37 -2.67 8.37 0.82
CA HIS A 37 -3.84 8.34 -0.05
C HIS A 37 -4.98 7.47 0.52
N TYR A 38 -4.68 6.24 0.93
CA TYR A 38 -5.72 5.30 1.34
C TYR A 38 -6.19 5.54 2.78
N TYR A 39 -5.30 5.86 3.72
CA TYR A 39 -5.70 6.04 5.12
C TYR A 39 -6.22 7.45 5.40
N GLN A 40 -5.58 8.49 4.84
CA GLN A 40 -5.93 9.87 5.16
C GLN A 40 -6.96 10.45 4.18
N GLU A 41 -6.75 10.29 2.86
CA GLU A 41 -7.64 10.90 1.87
C GLU A 41 -8.91 10.09 1.66
N ARG A 42 -8.81 8.75 1.68
CA ARG A 42 -9.95 7.84 1.48
C ARG A 42 -10.59 7.34 2.78
N GLY A 43 -9.88 7.43 3.91
CA GLY A 43 -10.38 7.00 5.21
C GLY A 43 -10.49 5.48 5.40
N TYR A 44 -9.72 4.69 4.65
CA TYR A 44 -9.65 3.24 4.88
C TYR A 44 -8.91 2.93 6.18
N ASP A 45 -9.30 1.83 6.83
CA ASP A 45 -8.53 1.20 7.90
C ASP A 45 -7.25 0.55 7.36
N SER A 46 -6.45 -0.06 8.24
CA SER A 46 -5.21 -0.76 7.86
C SER A 46 -5.45 -1.79 6.76
N LEU A 47 -4.81 -1.58 5.60
CA LEU A 47 -4.97 -2.41 4.41
C LEU A 47 -3.91 -3.51 4.31
N ILE A 48 -2.78 -3.39 5.03
CA ILE A 48 -1.75 -4.42 5.05
C ILE A 48 -2.31 -5.72 5.61
N GLY A 49 -2.13 -6.83 4.87
CA GLY A 49 -2.68 -8.13 5.20
C GLY A 49 -4.11 -8.36 4.73
N GLN A 50 -4.78 -7.36 4.17
CA GLN A 50 -6.10 -7.50 3.57
C GLN A 50 -6.01 -7.89 2.09
N SER A 51 -7.06 -8.53 1.59
CA SER A 51 -7.18 -8.78 0.15
C SER A 51 -7.47 -7.47 -0.59
N ILE A 52 -6.79 -7.23 -1.71
CA ILE A 52 -7.07 -6.08 -2.58
C ILE A 52 -8.53 -6.06 -3.07
N PHE A 53 -9.16 -7.23 -3.18
CA PHE A 53 -10.57 -7.33 -3.57
C PHE A 53 -11.54 -6.94 -2.45
N GLY A 54 -11.08 -6.84 -1.19
CA GLY A 54 -11.90 -6.32 -0.10
C GLY A 54 -12.30 -4.85 -0.31
N CYS A 55 -11.54 -4.10 -1.12
CA CYS A 55 -11.82 -2.71 -1.47
C CYS A 55 -12.60 -2.55 -2.78
N HIS A 56 -12.74 -3.61 -3.59
CA HIS A 56 -13.36 -3.58 -4.91
C HIS A 56 -14.58 -4.50 -4.94
N ASN A 57 -15.74 -3.96 -4.61
CA ASN A 57 -17.01 -4.63 -4.92
C ASN A 57 -17.26 -4.53 -6.43
N ASN A 58 -18.02 -5.48 -7.01
CA ASN A 58 -18.39 -5.54 -8.44
C ASN A 58 -19.16 -4.31 -9.00
N GLN A 59 -19.23 -3.21 -8.25
CA GLN A 59 -19.94 -1.96 -8.59
C GLN A 59 -19.01 -0.73 -8.64
N SER A 60 -17.68 -0.90 -8.53
CA SER A 60 -16.70 0.16 -8.76
C SER A 60 -16.15 0.14 -10.17
#